data_AF-A0AAP9VUP8-F1
#
_entry.id   AF-A0AAP9VUP8-F1
#
_cell.length_a   1.000
_cell.length_b   1.000
_cell.length_c   1.000
_cell.angle_alpha   90.00
_cell.angle_beta   90.00
_cell.angle_gamma   90.00
#
_symmetry.space_group_name_H-M   'P 1'
#
loop_
_entity.id
_entity.type
_entity.pdbx_description
1 polymer ?
#
loop_
_entity_poly.entity_id
_entity_poly.type
_entity_poly.pdbx_seq_one_letter_code
_entity_poly.pdbx_strand_id
1 'polypeptide(L)'
;MRRLLSIFAFFCCGPAFCGSTESQLDCKSESGEESGIALSSNREIFFIKNSARGCGSEYTYREYADGAKGFLVISSPGSDDLGLNAQNMIYFVPSGGKEANYIGDIPASATELEDGTYQNIVQSGGSIFESVYKLSSEKITILSPSRELIISDTQCIYQRKDSKACKKMSGRFKKPLCVINYGGQKVAADIDECSGMSEG
;
A
#
# COMPACT_ATOMS: atom_id res chain seq x y z
N MET A 1 24.44 -6.21 -61.71
CA MET A 1 23.50 -7.00 -60.88
C MET A 1 24.09 -7.16 -59.48
N ARG A 2 23.59 -6.40 -58.49
CA ARG A 2 23.89 -6.60 -57.07
C ARG A 2 22.55 -6.46 -56.33
N ARG A 3 22.04 -7.57 -55.80
CA ARG A 3 20.81 -7.62 -55.00
C ARG A 3 21.14 -7.17 -53.57
N LEU A 4 20.53 -6.08 -53.12
CA LEU A 4 20.45 -5.71 -51.70
C LEU A 4 19.23 -6.40 -51.10
N LEU A 5 19.44 -7.31 -50.15
CA LEU A 5 18.38 -7.80 -49.27
C LEU A 5 18.23 -6.80 -48.12
N SER A 6 17.13 -6.04 -48.10
CA SER A 6 16.68 -5.31 -46.92
C SER A 6 15.84 -6.28 -46.07
N ILE A 7 16.38 -6.68 -44.92
CA ILE A 7 15.62 -7.36 -43.87
C ILE A 7 15.00 -6.27 -43.00
N PHE A 8 13.70 -6.04 -43.15
CA PHE A 8 12.91 -5.23 -42.22
C PHE A 8 12.70 -6.07 -40.95
N ALA A 9 13.51 -5.84 -39.93
CA ALA A 9 13.24 -6.32 -38.58
C ALA A 9 12.14 -5.44 -37.98
N PHE A 10 10.89 -5.85 -38.14
CA PHE A 10 9.78 -5.35 -37.34
C PHE A 10 9.98 -5.86 -35.90
N PHE A 11 10.73 -5.10 -35.10
CA PHE A 11 10.73 -5.25 -33.66
C PHE A 11 9.38 -4.73 -33.16
N CYS A 12 8.38 -5.62 -33.12
CA CYS A 12 7.21 -5.43 -32.28
C CYS A 12 7.70 -5.49 -30.83
N CYS A 13 8.07 -4.34 -30.28
CA CYS A 13 8.01 -4.13 -28.84
C CYS A 13 6.56 -4.35 -28.45
N GLY A 14 6.27 -5.52 -27.88
CA GLY A 14 4.99 -5.78 -27.24
C GLY A 14 4.74 -4.73 -26.15
N PRO A 15 3.48 -4.39 -25.84
CA PRO A 15 3.18 -3.51 -24.74
C PRO A 15 3.60 -4.21 -23.46
N ALA A 16 4.78 -3.83 -22.95
CA ALA A 16 5.17 -4.10 -21.59
C ALA A 16 4.19 -3.36 -20.69
N PHE A 17 3.39 -4.12 -19.96
CA PHE A 17 2.79 -3.82 -18.66
C PHE A 17 2.64 -2.31 -18.34
N CYS A 18 1.50 -1.74 -18.70
CA CYS A 18 1.00 -0.55 -18.01
C CYS A 18 0.51 -1.01 -16.63
N GLY A 19 1.27 -0.71 -15.58
CA GLY A 19 0.69 -0.53 -14.25
C GLY A 19 -0.42 0.52 -14.29
N SER A 20 -1.31 0.49 -13.31
CA SER A 20 -2.37 1.50 -13.14
C SER A 20 -1.79 2.90 -13.32
N THR A 21 -2.20 3.62 -14.37
CA THR A 21 -1.64 4.95 -14.67
C THR A 21 -2.20 5.96 -13.70
N GLU A 22 -1.48 6.21 -12.60
CA GLU A 22 -1.79 7.29 -11.68
C GLU A 22 -1.64 8.64 -12.38
N SER A 23 -2.61 9.51 -12.15
CA SER A 23 -2.66 10.86 -12.71
C SER A 23 -2.57 11.87 -11.59
N GLN A 24 -1.71 12.88 -11.75
CA GLN A 24 -1.57 13.95 -10.77
C GLN A 24 -2.79 14.88 -10.78
N LEU A 25 -3.13 15.43 -9.61
CA LEU A 25 -4.19 16.41 -9.40
C LEU A 25 -3.60 17.73 -8.91
N ASP A 26 -4.05 18.83 -9.52
CA ASP A 26 -3.82 20.18 -9.03
C ASP A 26 -4.74 20.45 -7.84
N CYS A 27 -4.19 21.00 -6.75
CA CYS A 27 -4.95 21.32 -5.55
C CYS A 27 -5.23 22.83 -5.46
N LYS A 28 -6.47 23.18 -5.10
CA LYS A 28 -6.88 24.54 -4.77
C LYS A 28 -7.67 24.55 -3.46
N SER A 29 -7.22 25.36 -2.51
CA SER A 29 -7.97 25.57 -1.26
C SER A 29 -9.28 26.30 -1.55
N GLU A 30 -10.38 25.83 -0.96
CA GLU A 30 -11.64 26.57 -0.99
C GLU A 30 -11.70 27.53 0.21
N SER A 31 -12.03 28.80 -0.06
CA SER A 31 -12.27 29.80 0.97
C SER A 31 -13.75 29.78 1.36
N GLY A 32 -14.08 29.12 2.47
CA GLY A 32 -15.44 28.99 3.02
C GLY A 32 -15.44 28.47 4.47
N GLU A 33 -16.62 28.40 5.12
CA GLU A 33 -16.76 27.97 6.54
C GLU A 33 -16.38 26.50 6.78
N GLU A 34 -16.44 25.66 5.75
CA GLU A 34 -15.89 24.30 5.79
C GLU A 34 -14.54 24.30 5.06
N SER A 35 -13.46 23.95 5.78
CA SER A 35 -12.12 23.86 5.24
C SER A 35 -11.99 22.67 4.28
N GLY A 36 -12.33 22.89 3.01
CA GLY A 36 -12.23 21.91 1.94
C GLY A 36 -11.13 22.23 0.92
N ILE A 37 -10.82 21.25 0.09
CA ILE A 37 -9.95 21.41 -1.07
C ILE A 37 -10.64 20.87 -2.33
N ALA A 38 -10.45 21.59 -3.43
CA ALA A 38 -10.80 21.14 -4.76
C ALA A 38 -9.55 20.57 -5.44
N LEU A 39 -9.68 19.38 -6.01
CA LEU A 39 -8.64 18.68 -6.73
C LEU A 39 -9.05 18.57 -8.20
N SER A 40 -8.20 18.98 -9.12
CA SER A 40 -8.54 18.99 -10.55
C SER A 40 -7.47 18.38 -11.42
N SER A 41 -7.90 17.69 -12.47
CA SER A 41 -7.09 17.38 -13.64
C SER A 41 -7.77 17.93 -14.89
N ASN A 42 -7.15 17.77 -16.06
CA ASN A 42 -7.76 18.16 -17.34
C ASN A 42 -9.10 17.46 -17.66
N ARG A 43 -9.47 16.40 -16.92
CA ARG A 43 -10.67 15.60 -17.17
C ARG A 43 -11.65 15.56 -16.00
N GLU A 44 -11.13 15.59 -14.77
CA GLU A 44 -11.91 15.31 -13.56
C GLU A 44 -11.73 16.41 -12.52
N ILE A 45 -12.77 16.63 -11.71
CA ILE A 45 -12.73 17.53 -10.55
C ILE A 45 -13.32 16.79 -9.35
N PHE A 46 -12.53 16.68 -8.29
CA PHE A 46 -12.89 16.07 -7.02
C PHE A 46 -12.87 17.11 -5.89
N PHE A 47 -13.63 16.85 -4.83
CA PHE A 47 -13.70 17.69 -3.65
C PHE A 47 -13.48 16.83 -2.41
N ILE A 48 -12.61 17.29 -1.51
CA ILE A 48 -12.43 16.72 -0.18
C ILE A 48 -12.92 17.75 0.83
N LYS A 49 -13.96 17.40 1.59
CA LYS A 49 -14.44 18.22 2.71
C LYS A 49 -13.63 17.91 3.96
N ASN A 50 -13.45 18.92 4.81
CA ASN A 50 -12.75 18.80 6.10
C ASN A 50 -11.39 18.11 5.96
N SER A 51 -10.63 18.50 4.94
CA SER A 51 -9.37 17.82 4.62
C SER A 51 -8.37 18.03 5.76
N ALA A 52 -7.84 16.94 6.31
CA ALA A 52 -6.75 16.99 7.28
C ALA A 52 -5.46 17.55 6.68
N ARG A 53 -5.31 17.45 5.35
CA ARG A 53 -4.17 17.95 4.58
C ARG A 53 -4.61 19.05 3.63
N GLY A 54 -3.85 20.13 3.57
CA GLY A 54 -4.04 21.19 2.57
C GLY A 54 -3.38 20.87 1.23
N CYS A 55 -3.23 21.89 0.40
CA CYS A 55 -2.51 21.80 -0.89
C CYS A 55 -0.98 21.74 -0.76
N GLY A 56 -0.44 21.55 0.45
CA GLY A 56 0.99 21.25 0.66
C GLY A 56 1.34 19.78 0.39
N SER A 57 0.34 18.91 0.25
CA SER A 57 0.50 17.52 -0.16
C SER A 57 0.35 17.35 -1.67
N GLU A 58 1.00 16.33 -2.21
CA GLU A 58 0.75 15.87 -3.57
C GLU A 58 -0.48 14.96 -3.60
N TYR A 59 -1.30 15.10 -4.64
CA TYR A 59 -2.50 14.29 -4.84
C TYR A 59 -2.43 13.58 -6.19
N THR A 60 -2.71 12.28 -6.20
CA THR A 60 -2.88 11.49 -7.42
C THR A 60 -4.24 10.81 -7.43
N TYR A 61 -4.68 10.35 -8.60
CA TYR A 61 -5.86 9.50 -8.71
C TYR A 61 -5.71 8.43 -9.77
N ARG A 62 -6.55 7.39 -9.64
CA ARG A 62 -6.67 6.29 -10.60
C ARG A 62 -8.03 5.63 -10.50
N GLU A 63 -8.42 4.87 -11.52
CA GLU A 63 -9.63 4.07 -11.49
C GLU A 63 -9.55 2.97 -10.43
N TYR A 64 -10.66 2.72 -9.74
CA TYR A 64 -10.77 1.63 -8.78
C TYR A 64 -11.27 0.36 -9.47
N ALA A 65 -10.53 -0.74 -9.30
CA ALA A 65 -10.73 -1.97 -10.08
C ALA A 65 -11.49 -3.10 -9.37
N ASP A 66 -11.80 -2.98 -8.06
CA ASP A 66 -12.43 -4.08 -7.29
C ASP A 66 -13.95 -3.85 -7.10
N GLY A 67 -14.73 -4.22 -8.10
CA GLY A 67 -16.19 -4.40 -8.05
C GLY A 67 -17.04 -3.11 -7.95
N ALA A 68 -16.58 -2.10 -7.22
CA ALA A 68 -17.19 -0.77 -7.17
C ALA A 68 -16.60 0.11 -8.27
N LYS A 69 -17.45 0.75 -9.08
CA LYS A 69 -16.97 1.74 -10.06
C LYS A 69 -16.69 3.06 -9.35
N GLY A 70 -15.52 3.64 -9.59
CA GLY A 70 -15.12 4.90 -9.01
C GLY A 70 -13.63 5.19 -9.19
N PHE A 71 -13.13 6.16 -8.43
CA PHE A 71 -11.72 6.53 -8.40
C PHE A 71 -11.17 6.43 -6.99
N LEU A 72 -9.90 6.04 -6.89
CA LEU A 72 -9.10 6.26 -5.70
C LEU A 72 -8.35 7.57 -5.86
N VAL A 73 -8.42 8.43 -4.84
CA VAL A 73 -7.59 9.62 -4.71
C VAL A 73 -6.62 9.38 -3.56
N ILE A 74 -5.33 9.59 -3.83
CA ILE A 74 -4.24 9.33 -2.90
C ILE A 74 -3.60 10.67 -2.55
N SER A 75 -3.50 10.98 -1.27
CA SER A 75 -2.77 12.14 -0.76
C SER A 75 -1.46 11.68 -0.14
N SER A 76 -0.34 12.03 -0.78
CA SER A 76 0.99 11.77 -0.26
C SER A 76 1.27 12.62 0.99
N PRO A 77 2.13 12.15 1.91
CA PRO A 77 2.64 12.96 3.01
C PRO A 77 3.17 14.31 2.50
N GLY A 78 2.87 15.39 3.22
CA GLY A 78 3.52 16.67 2.97
C GLY A 78 5.00 16.61 3.35
N SER A 79 5.78 17.63 2.97
CA SER A 79 7.21 17.74 3.31
C SER A 79 7.51 17.59 4.80
N ASP A 80 6.57 18.03 5.64
CA ASP A 80 6.72 18.06 7.09
C ASP A 80 6.36 16.71 7.75
N ASP A 81 5.73 15.80 7.00
CA ASP A 81 5.30 14.47 7.44
C ASP A 81 6.22 13.35 6.91
N LEU A 82 7.40 13.71 6.39
CA LEU A 82 8.37 12.75 5.88
C LEU A 82 9.08 12.03 7.04
N GLY A 83 8.93 10.70 7.11
CA GLY A 83 9.54 9.87 8.13
C GLY A 83 9.13 8.40 8.01
N LEU A 84 9.67 7.53 8.87
CA LEU A 84 9.38 6.08 8.88
C LEU A 84 7.90 5.75 9.13
N ASN A 85 7.14 6.70 9.66
CA ASN A 85 5.70 6.57 9.93
C ASN A 85 4.85 7.41 8.97
N ALA A 86 5.43 7.90 7.87
CA ALA A 86 4.70 8.66 6.87
C ALA A 86 3.57 7.81 6.26
N GLN A 87 2.42 8.43 6.01
CA GLN A 87 1.22 7.73 5.53
C GLN A 87 0.60 8.43 4.33
N ASN A 88 0.16 7.63 3.37
CA ASN A 88 -0.72 8.07 2.30
C ASN A 88 -2.16 8.03 2.82
N MET A 89 -2.89 9.15 2.71
CA MET A 89 -4.32 9.17 2.99
C MET A 89 -5.07 8.77 1.73
N ILE A 90 -6.00 7.82 1.85
CA ILE A 90 -6.72 7.27 0.72
C ILE A 90 -8.19 7.69 0.80
N TYR A 91 -8.69 8.14 -0.35
CA TYR A 91 -10.07 8.55 -0.52
C TYR A 91 -10.71 7.78 -1.68
N PHE A 92 -12.01 7.55 -1.59
CA PHE A 92 -12.80 6.94 -2.65
C PHE A 92 -13.86 7.91 -3.18
N VAL A 93 -13.90 8.04 -4.50
CA VAL A 93 -14.92 8.80 -5.23
C VAL A 93 -15.83 7.79 -5.95
N PRO A 94 -17.12 7.68 -5.59
CA PRO A 94 -18.05 6.80 -6.29
C PRO A 94 -18.27 7.28 -7.73
N SER A 95 -18.53 6.34 -8.64
CA SER A 95 -18.82 6.65 -10.05
C SER A 95 -19.92 7.70 -10.20
N GLY A 96 -19.65 8.77 -10.95
CA GLY A 96 -20.57 9.89 -11.17
C GLY A 96 -20.63 10.89 -10.02
N GLY A 97 -19.98 10.60 -8.90
CA GLY A 97 -19.75 11.54 -7.80
C GLY A 97 -18.52 12.41 -8.03
N LYS A 98 -18.41 13.48 -7.25
CA LYS A 98 -17.22 14.34 -7.19
C LYS A 98 -16.62 14.43 -5.79
N GLU A 99 -17.33 13.93 -4.78
CA GLU A 99 -16.87 13.97 -3.40
C GLU A 99 -15.96 12.77 -3.13
N ALA A 100 -14.74 13.06 -2.70
CA ALA A 100 -13.74 12.10 -2.30
C ALA A 100 -13.87 11.83 -0.79
N ASN A 101 -14.36 10.64 -0.46
CA ASN A 101 -14.62 10.23 0.91
C ASN A 101 -13.39 9.53 1.48
N TYR A 102 -12.94 9.94 2.65
CA TYR A 102 -11.81 9.31 3.32
C TYR A 102 -12.15 7.86 3.71
N ILE A 103 -11.29 6.91 3.34
CA ILE A 103 -11.49 5.47 3.63
C ILE A 103 -10.40 4.88 4.52
N GLY A 104 -9.32 5.62 4.78
CA GLY A 104 -8.23 5.20 5.67
C GLY A 104 -6.86 5.62 5.17
N ASP A 105 -5.84 5.19 5.92
CA ASP A 105 -4.44 5.45 5.61
C ASP A 105 -3.69 4.14 5.34
N ILE A 106 -2.65 4.24 4.51
CA ILE A 106 -1.62 3.20 4.36
C ILE A 106 -0.23 3.81 4.56
N PRO A 107 0.76 3.03 5.00
CA PRO A 107 2.15 3.50 5.04
C PRO A 107 2.60 4.02 3.66
N ALA A 108 3.34 5.12 3.64
CA ALA A 108 3.86 5.69 2.39
C ALA A 108 4.88 4.76 1.70
N SER A 109 5.49 3.85 2.45
CA SER A 109 6.37 2.78 1.96
C SER A 109 5.63 1.56 1.41
N ALA A 110 4.30 1.52 1.50
CA ALA A 110 3.54 0.39 0.99
C ALA A 110 3.62 0.32 -0.53
N THR A 111 3.88 -0.87 -1.06
CA THR A 111 3.99 -1.15 -2.49
C THR A 111 2.75 -1.92 -2.95
N GLU A 112 2.17 -1.51 -4.08
CA GLU A 112 1.04 -2.22 -4.67
C GLU A 112 1.50 -3.56 -5.31
N LEU A 113 0.73 -4.61 -5.07
CA LEU A 113 0.89 -5.94 -5.65
C LEU A 113 0.00 -6.13 -6.88
N GLU A 114 0.25 -7.17 -7.67
CA GLU A 114 -0.49 -7.47 -8.91
C GLU A 114 -2.00 -7.65 -8.70
N ASP A 115 -2.42 -8.09 -7.51
CA ASP A 115 -3.82 -8.30 -7.14
C ASP A 115 -4.52 -7.01 -6.64
N GLY A 116 -3.83 -5.86 -6.67
CA GLY A 116 -4.32 -4.57 -6.23
C GLY A 116 -4.31 -4.37 -4.70
N THR A 117 -3.77 -5.34 -3.94
CA THR A 117 -3.46 -5.14 -2.52
C THR A 117 -2.15 -4.40 -2.34
N TYR A 118 -1.91 -3.86 -1.15
CA TYR A 118 -0.70 -3.11 -0.84
C TYR A 118 0.09 -3.84 0.23
N GLN A 119 1.36 -4.09 -0.01
CA GLN A 119 2.27 -4.72 0.94
C GLN A 119 3.15 -3.66 1.58
N ASN A 120 3.27 -3.70 2.91
CA ASN A 120 4.26 -2.92 3.63
C ASN A 120 5.16 -3.85 4.44
N ILE A 121 6.48 -3.71 4.27
CA ILE A 121 7.48 -4.39 5.07
C ILE A 121 8.22 -3.33 5.90
N VAL A 122 8.18 -3.46 7.22
CA VAL A 122 8.80 -2.48 8.13
C VAL A 122 9.53 -3.16 9.26
N GLN A 123 10.73 -2.66 9.57
CA GLN A 123 11.47 -3.05 10.76
C GLN A 123 11.06 -2.18 11.94
N SER A 124 10.64 -2.80 13.04
CA SER A 124 10.29 -2.11 14.27
C SER A 124 10.74 -2.93 15.47
N GLY A 125 11.56 -2.32 16.33
CA GLY A 125 12.21 -3.04 17.43
C GLY A 125 13.09 -4.17 16.91
N GLY A 126 12.92 -5.37 17.49
CA GLY A 126 13.69 -6.56 17.12
C GLY A 126 13.03 -7.45 16.07
N SER A 127 12.06 -6.94 15.31
CA SER A 127 11.28 -7.70 14.32
C SER A 127 11.10 -6.92 13.02
N ILE A 128 10.91 -7.65 11.92
CA ILE A 128 10.42 -7.14 10.63
C ILE A 128 8.99 -7.63 10.45
N PHE A 129 8.09 -6.74 10.09
CA PHE A 129 6.66 -7.02 9.93
C PHE A 129 6.26 -6.85 8.48
N GLU A 130 5.51 -7.80 7.95
CA GLU A 130 4.84 -7.72 6.66
C GLU A 130 3.34 -7.58 6.92
N SER A 131 2.75 -6.50 6.41
CA SER A 131 1.31 -6.26 6.44
C SER A 131 0.79 -6.07 5.02
N VAL A 132 -0.35 -6.70 4.71
CA VAL A 132 -1.04 -6.53 3.44
C VAL A 132 -2.33 -5.78 3.67
N TYR A 133 -2.56 -4.72 2.92
CA TYR A 133 -3.72 -3.83 3.01
C TYR A 133 -4.60 -4.04 1.78
N LYS A 134 -5.88 -4.30 2.02
CA LYS A 134 -6.91 -4.32 0.98
C LYS A 134 -7.73 -3.04 1.06
N LEU A 135 -7.73 -2.28 -0.03
CA LEU A 135 -8.57 -1.11 -0.21
C LEU A 135 -9.99 -1.54 -0.64
N SER A 136 -11.02 -1.01 0.00
CA SER A 136 -12.43 -1.10 -0.44
C SER A 136 -13.00 0.30 -0.67
N SER A 137 -14.18 0.41 -1.29
CA SER A 137 -14.86 1.71 -1.47
C SER A 137 -15.27 2.39 -0.16
N GLU A 138 -15.31 1.65 0.96
CA GLU A 138 -15.76 2.15 2.25
C GLU A 138 -14.63 2.29 3.27
N LYS A 139 -13.66 1.37 3.25
CA LYS A 139 -12.57 1.33 4.23
C LYS A 139 -11.36 0.56 3.75
N ILE A 140 -10.23 0.79 4.41
CA ILE A 140 -9.03 -0.04 4.28
C ILE A 140 -9.06 -1.16 5.32
N THR A 141 -8.72 -2.39 4.92
CA THR A 141 -8.63 -3.55 5.81
C THR A 141 -7.23 -4.15 5.75
N ILE A 142 -6.61 -4.39 6.91
CA ILE A 142 -5.37 -5.15 7.00
C ILE A 142 -5.74 -6.64 6.93
N LEU A 143 -5.20 -7.34 5.94
CA LEU A 143 -5.44 -8.76 5.75
C LEU A 143 -4.71 -9.59 6.80
N SER A 144 -5.39 -10.64 7.25
CA SER A 144 -4.87 -11.64 8.18
C SER A 144 -4.82 -12.99 7.47
N PRO A 145 -3.75 -13.78 7.64
CA PRO A 145 -2.65 -13.53 8.56
C PRO A 145 -1.61 -12.53 8.03
N SER A 146 -0.93 -11.85 8.95
CA SER A 146 0.31 -11.11 8.67
C SER A 146 1.54 -11.94 9.00
N ARG A 147 2.71 -11.55 8.51
CA ARG A 147 3.98 -12.22 8.80
C ARG A 147 4.89 -11.34 9.65
N GLU A 148 5.68 -11.97 10.49
CA GLU A 148 6.70 -11.31 11.30
C GLU A 148 7.96 -12.18 11.34
N LEU A 149 9.09 -11.56 11.03
CA LEU A 149 10.42 -12.14 11.16
C LEU A 149 11.09 -11.55 12.40
N ILE A 150 11.23 -12.35 13.46
CA ILE A 150 11.81 -11.94 14.73
C ILE A 150 13.32 -12.16 14.69
N ILE A 151 14.09 -11.09 14.88
CA ILE A 151 15.55 -11.06 14.70
C ILE A 151 16.28 -10.85 16.03
N SER A 152 15.70 -10.10 16.98
CA SER A 152 16.37 -9.81 18.26
C SER A 152 15.41 -9.63 19.44
N ASP A 153 14.16 -10.09 19.29
CA ASP A 153 13.13 -9.98 20.32
C ASP A 153 12.67 -11.36 20.86
N THR A 154 11.97 -11.35 22.00
CA THR A 154 11.38 -12.53 22.65
C THR A 154 9.87 -12.40 22.72
N GLN A 155 9.18 -13.34 22.08
CA GLN A 155 7.73 -13.31 21.91
C GLN A 155 7.07 -14.61 22.39
N CYS A 156 5.79 -14.53 22.71
CA CYS A 156 4.94 -15.68 23.01
C CYS A 156 4.46 -16.29 21.68
N ILE A 157 5.01 -17.45 21.31
CA ILE A 157 4.79 -18.10 20.01
C ILE A 157 4.18 -19.48 20.21
N TYR A 158 3.12 -19.79 19.48
CA TYR A 158 2.46 -21.09 19.46
C TYR A 158 3.16 -22.01 18.46
N GLN A 159 3.36 -23.28 18.81
CA GLN A 159 3.97 -24.24 17.88
C GLN A 159 3.04 -24.61 16.72
N ARG A 160 1.72 -24.55 16.94
CA ARG A 160 0.66 -24.81 15.96
C ARG A 160 -0.57 -23.96 16.30
N LYS A 161 -1.46 -23.74 15.33
CA LYS A 161 -2.71 -22.95 15.51
C LYS A 161 -3.60 -23.43 16.65
N ASP A 162 -3.68 -24.74 16.84
CA ASP A 162 -4.52 -25.41 17.84
C ASP A 162 -3.86 -25.57 19.21
N SER A 163 -2.63 -25.07 19.37
CA SER A 163 -1.90 -25.14 20.63
C SER A 163 -2.60 -24.30 21.71
N LYS A 164 -2.87 -24.90 22.87
CA LYS A 164 -3.55 -24.22 24.00
C LYS A 164 -2.68 -23.23 24.78
N ALA A 165 -1.37 -23.30 24.59
CA ALA A 165 -0.41 -22.42 25.25
C ALA A 165 0.73 -22.08 24.29
N CYS A 166 1.22 -20.85 24.39
CA CYS A 166 2.43 -20.43 23.70
C CYS A 166 3.68 -20.76 24.51
N LYS A 167 4.84 -20.76 23.84
CA LYS A 167 6.15 -20.79 24.47
C LYS A 167 6.83 -19.45 24.22
N LYS A 168 7.57 -18.94 25.21
CA LYS A 168 8.47 -17.81 24.99
C LYS A 168 9.62 -18.27 24.10
N MET A 169 9.77 -17.63 22.96
CA MET A 169 10.78 -17.95 21.96
C MET A 169 11.46 -16.65 21.53
N SER A 170 12.78 -16.71 21.33
CA SER A 170 13.58 -15.55 20.98
C SER A 170 14.17 -15.70 19.59
N GLY A 171 13.94 -14.70 18.74
CA GLY A 171 14.66 -14.56 17.48
C GLY A 171 16.09 -14.10 17.73
N ARG A 172 17.02 -14.51 16.86
CA ARG A 172 18.41 -14.04 16.89
C ARG A 172 18.87 -13.76 15.46
N PHE A 173 19.74 -12.78 15.24
CA PHE A 173 20.31 -12.50 13.90
C PHE A 173 20.82 -13.75 13.18
N LYS A 174 21.50 -14.66 13.90
CA LYS A 174 22.01 -15.93 13.33
C LYS A 174 20.94 -17.00 13.10
N LYS A 175 19.78 -16.87 13.74
CA LYS A 175 18.67 -17.82 13.70
C LYS A 175 17.35 -17.06 13.96
N PRO A 176 16.87 -16.29 12.98
CA PRO A 176 15.63 -15.55 13.14
C PRO A 176 14.46 -16.54 13.22
N LEU A 177 13.32 -16.06 13.72
CA LEU A 177 12.09 -16.85 13.81
C LEU A 177 11.04 -16.24 12.90
N CYS A 178 10.53 -17.04 11.94
CA CYS A 178 9.35 -16.66 11.18
C CYS A 178 8.08 -17.02 11.96
N VAL A 179 7.16 -16.07 12.07
CA VAL A 179 5.84 -16.28 12.65
C VAL A 179 4.75 -15.74 11.76
N ILE A 180 3.61 -16.45 11.79
CA ILE A 180 2.39 -16.04 11.13
C ILE A 180 1.41 -15.57 12.20
N ASN A 181 0.94 -14.34 12.09
CA ASN A 181 0.09 -13.69 13.07
C ASN A 181 -1.37 -13.69 12.62
N TYR A 182 -2.21 -14.44 13.34
CA TYR A 182 -3.64 -14.53 13.11
C TYR A 182 -4.41 -13.60 14.05
N GLY A 183 -4.24 -12.29 13.89
CA GLY A 183 -4.97 -11.29 14.68
C GLY A 183 -4.66 -11.31 16.19
N GLY A 184 -3.41 -11.60 16.55
CA GLY A 184 -2.91 -11.66 17.93
C GLY A 184 -2.31 -13.01 18.31
N GLN A 185 -2.67 -14.08 17.59
CA GLN A 185 -2.07 -15.40 17.79
C GLN A 185 -0.88 -15.60 16.84
N LYS A 186 0.35 -15.54 17.38
CA LYS A 186 1.59 -15.77 16.63
C LYS A 186 1.93 -17.26 16.60
N VAL A 187 1.93 -17.86 15.42
CA VAL A 187 2.25 -19.29 15.21
C VAL A 187 3.59 -19.41 14.51
N ALA A 188 4.48 -20.26 15.02
CA ALA A 188 5.75 -20.55 14.38
C ALA A 188 5.53 -21.13 12.98
N ALA A 189 6.29 -20.66 12.01
CA ALA A 189 6.28 -21.15 10.64
C ALA A 189 7.68 -21.49 10.15
N ASP A 190 7.75 -22.10 8.96
CA ASP A 190 9.01 -22.27 8.27
C ASP A 190 9.65 -20.91 7.98
N ILE A 191 10.98 -20.83 8.00
CA ILE A 191 11.68 -19.58 7.73
C ILE A 191 11.42 -19.08 6.29
N ASP A 192 11.17 -20.01 5.37
CA ASP A 192 10.90 -19.72 3.97
C ASP A 192 9.57 -18.98 3.77
N GLU A 193 8.63 -19.07 4.72
CA GLU A 193 7.39 -18.28 4.68
C GLU A 193 7.64 -16.78 4.87
N CYS A 194 8.74 -16.41 5.52
CA CYS A 194 9.18 -15.02 5.66
C CYS A 194 10.26 -14.65 4.62
N SER A 195 10.42 -15.46 3.57
CA SER A 195 11.32 -15.12 2.47
C SER A 195 10.83 -13.85 1.77
N GLY A 196 11.75 -12.90 1.53
CA GLY A 196 11.41 -11.56 1.05
C GLY A 196 11.28 -10.49 2.13
N MET A 197 11.23 -10.87 3.41
CA MET A 197 11.26 -9.95 4.54
C MET A 197 12.69 -9.62 5.02
N SER A 198 13.68 -9.61 4.11
CA SER A 198 15.07 -9.33 4.47
C SER A 198 15.29 -7.84 4.78
N GLU A 199 16.21 -7.56 5.71
CA GLU A 199 16.77 -6.22 5.90
C GLU A 199 17.29 -5.74 4.53
N GLY A 200 16.83 -4.56 4.10
CA GLY A 200 17.47 -3.82 3.01
C GLY A 200 18.87 -3.35 3.41
#